data_AF-A0A1Q3B482-F1
#
_entry.id   AF-A0A1Q3B482-F1
#
_cell.length_a   1.000
_cell.length_b   1.000
_cell.length_c   1.000
_cell.angle_alpha   90.00
_cell.angle_beta   90.00
_cell.angle_gamma   90.00
#
_symmetry.space_group_name_H-M   'P 1'
#
loop_
_entity.id
_entity.type
_entity.pdbx_description
1 polymer ?
#
loop_
_entity_poly.entity_id
_entity_poly.type
_entity_poly.pdbx_seq_one_letter_code
_entity_poly.pdbx_strand_id
1 'polypeptide(L)'
;WQSIRARSAEVGWHSLVWHPARIPKHAFCLWLAMRRAHRTRDKLLDWGVINSASCVFNCGEAESLEHLFFHCPFSQNIWGAALSMCNILKPISQWSDEVQWMLDHARGQKFPSLVRKLAFVASVYHIWLERNRRCFKNEFMPAKEIINRVKHDVALKLWLGRKLQRCEWHHSLCENWGIPLG
;
A
#
# COMPACT_ATOMS: atom_id res chain seq x y z
N TRP A 1 -20.33 -19.98 18.55
CA TRP A 1 -19.47 -19.12 17.69
C TRP A 1 -20.03 -17.73 17.42
N GLN A 2 -21.32 -17.57 17.10
CA GLN A 2 -21.94 -16.23 16.93
C GLN A 2 -22.21 -15.48 18.25
N SER A 3 -22.18 -16.16 19.40
CA SER A 3 -22.46 -15.60 20.74
C SER A 3 -21.33 -14.77 21.36
N ILE A 4 -20.10 -14.83 20.82
CA ILE A 4 -18.91 -14.18 21.41
C ILE A 4 -18.47 -12.93 20.61
N ARG A 5 -18.96 -12.76 19.38
CA ARG A 5 -18.60 -11.62 18.52
C ARG A 5 -19.78 -10.68 18.34
N ALA A 6 -19.79 -9.59 19.09
CA ALA A 6 -20.58 -8.42 18.73
C ALA A 6 -20.07 -7.89 17.38
N ARG A 7 -20.95 -7.80 16.38
CA ARG A 7 -20.62 -7.22 15.08
C ARG A 7 -20.46 -5.71 15.28
N SER A 8 -19.21 -5.22 15.28
CA SER A 8 -18.94 -3.79 15.35
C SER A 8 -19.41 -3.06 14.09
N ALA A 9 -19.62 -1.75 14.19
CA ALA A 9 -19.95 -0.90 13.05
C ALA A 9 -18.89 -1.05 11.94
N GLU A 10 -19.35 -1.06 10.69
CA GLU A 10 -18.45 -1.14 9.54
C GLU A 10 -17.70 0.18 9.37
N VAL A 11 -16.38 0.10 9.41
CA VAL A 11 -15.48 1.24 9.23
C VAL A 11 -15.41 1.65 7.75
N GLY A 12 -15.33 2.95 7.46
CA GLY A 12 -15.38 3.47 6.08
C GLY A 12 -14.30 2.91 5.14
N TRP A 13 -13.16 2.47 5.69
CA TRP A 13 -12.07 1.84 4.94
C TRP A 13 -12.21 0.33 4.71
N HIS A 14 -13.28 -0.30 5.22
CA HIS A 14 -13.48 -1.75 5.09
C HIS A 14 -13.38 -2.21 3.63
N SER A 15 -14.01 -1.50 2.69
CA SER A 15 -14.03 -1.86 1.26
C SER A 15 -12.69 -1.63 0.53
N LEU A 16 -11.77 -0.88 1.13
CA LEU A 16 -10.40 -0.68 0.65
C LEU A 16 -9.51 -1.87 1.05
N VAL A 17 -9.68 -2.38 2.26
CA VAL A 17 -8.88 -3.49 2.81
C VAL A 17 -9.45 -4.86 2.42
N TRP A 18 -10.76 -5.03 2.55
CA TRP A 18 -11.45 -6.32 2.50
C TRP A 18 -12.32 -6.48 1.25
N HIS A 19 -11.73 -6.27 0.07
CA HIS A 19 -12.41 -6.52 -1.22
C HIS A 19 -12.12 -7.95 -1.76
N PRO A 20 -12.94 -8.49 -2.68
CA PRO A 20 -12.78 -9.86 -3.17
C PRO A 20 -11.44 -10.14 -3.86
N ALA A 21 -10.92 -9.17 -4.59
CA ALA A 21 -9.66 -9.28 -5.31
C ALA A 21 -8.43 -8.91 -4.47
N ARG A 22 -8.53 -8.84 -3.14
CA ARG A 22 -7.39 -8.54 -2.26
C ARG A 22 -6.30 -9.61 -2.31
N ILE A 23 -5.06 -9.23 -2.00
CA ILE A 23 -3.96 -10.15 -1.67
C ILE A 23 -3.92 -10.26 -0.13
N PRO A 24 -4.19 -11.44 0.48
CA PRO A 24 -4.42 -11.54 1.93
C PRO A 24 -3.32 -10.92 2.80
N LYS A 25 -2.05 -11.22 2.52
CA LYS A 25 -0.90 -10.65 3.26
C LYS A 25 -0.80 -9.12 3.14
N HIS A 26 -1.12 -8.56 1.98
CA HIS A 26 -1.11 -7.10 1.78
C HIS A 26 -2.28 -6.46 2.52
N ALA A 27 -3.48 -7.05 2.41
CA ALA A 27 -4.67 -6.57 3.11
C ALA A 27 -4.47 -6.57 4.63
N PHE A 28 -3.85 -7.61 5.19
CA PHE A 28 -3.52 -7.65 6.62
C PHE A 28 -2.54 -6.55 7.01
N CYS A 29 -1.50 -6.31 6.22
CA CYS A 29 -0.55 -5.22 6.45
C CYS A 29 -1.21 -3.84 6.39
N LEU A 30 -2.11 -3.61 5.42
CA LEU A 30 -2.86 -2.37 5.32
C LEU A 30 -3.85 -2.23 6.49
N TRP A 31 -4.53 -3.30 6.90
CA TRP A 31 -5.40 -3.29 8.07
C TRP A 31 -4.66 -2.83 9.34
N LEU A 32 -3.43 -3.31 9.55
CA LEU A 32 -2.59 -2.85 10.66
C LEU A 32 -2.24 -1.35 10.52
N ALA A 33 -1.97 -0.87 9.30
CA ALA A 33 -1.73 0.56 9.05
C ALA A 33 -2.97 1.41 9.35
N MET A 34 -4.15 0.99 8.88
CA MET A 34 -5.43 1.65 9.16
C MET A 34 -5.74 1.73 10.65
N ARG A 35 -5.32 0.73 11.43
CA ARG A 35 -5.48 0.69 12.89
C ARG A 35 -4.34 1.39 13.65
N ARG A 36 -3.37 1.99 12.95
CA ARG A 36 -2.14 2.53 13.53
C ARG A 36 -1.44 1.50 14.45
N ALA A 37 -1.48 0.22 14.09
CA ALA A 37 -0.98 -0.89 14.92
C ALA A 37 0.44 -1.36 14.52
N HIS A 38 1.05 -0.75 13.50
CA HIS A 38 2.46 -0.99 13.15
C HIS A 38 3.39 -0.48 14.24
N ARG A 39 4.46 -1.25 14.51
CA ARG A 39 5.53 -0.91 15.47
C ARG A 39 6.56 0.02 14.82
N THR A 40 6.13 1.23 14.52
CA THR A 40 6.98 2.33 14.02
C THR A 40 7.97 2.79 15.10
N ARG A 41 9.09 3.39 14.69
CA ARG A 41 10.17 3.75 15.61
C ARG A 41 9.77 4.82 16.63
N ASP A 42 8.91 5.76 16.29
CA ASP A 42 8.27 6.67 17.26
C ASP A 42 7.70 5.92 18.48
N LYS A 43 6.87 4.89 18.24
CA LYS A 43 6.28 4.09 19.32
C LYS A 43 7.31 3.26 20.08
N LEU A 44 8.31 2.74 19.38
CA LEU A 44 9.38 1.98 20.02
C LEU A 44 10.26 2.87 20.90
N LEU A 45 10.46 4.13 20.51
CA LEU A 45 11.13 5.14 21.32
C LEU A 45 10.29 5.47 22.55
N ASP A 46 8.99 5.70 22.39
CA ASP A 46 8.06 5.96 23.51
C ASP A 46 8.01 4.79 24.51
N TRP A 47 8.19 3.56 24.04
CA TRP A 47 8.27 2.36 24.89
C TRP A 47 9.66 2.11 25.49
N GLY A 48 10.66 2.96 25.20
CA GLY A 48 12.03 2.79 25.70
C GLY A 48 12.78 1.60 25.09
N VAL A 49 12.34 1.08 23.95
CA VAL A 49 12.98 -0.07 23.26
C VAL A 49 14.17 0.36 22.41
N ILE A 50 14.17 1.60 21.93
CA ILE A 50 15.23 2.20 21.12
C ILE A 50 15.54 3.61 21.61
N ASN A 51 16.72 4.14 21.26
CA ASN A 51 17.16 5.46 21.71
C ASN A 51 16.92 6.58 20.67
N SER A 52 16.46 6.24 19.46
CA SER A 52 16.19 7.21 18.41
C SER A 52 15.11 6.74 17.45
N ALA A 53 14.19 7.65 17.13
CA ALA A 53 13.15 7.47 16.12
C ALA A 53 13.60 7.83 14.69
N SER A 54 14.89 8.08 14.43
CA SER A 54 15.39 8.41 13.08
C SER A 54 14.87 7.44 12.02
N CYS A 55 14.43 7.98 10.89
CA CYS A 55 13.83 7.21 9.82
C CYS A 55 14.79 6.19 9.24
N VAL A 56 14.32 4.94 9.11
CA VAL A 56 15.10 3.78 8.61
C VAL A 56 15.50 3.94 7.15
N PHE A 57 14.85 4.85 6.43
CA PHE A 57 15.20 5.20 5.05
C PHE A 57 16.26 6.31 4.96
N ASN A 58 16.83 6.76 6.09
CA ASN A 58 17.92 7.73 6.18
C ASN A 58 17.62 9.07 5.49
N CYS A 59 16.39 9.58 5.64
CA CYS A 59 15.97 10.84 5.03
C CYS A 59 16.12 12.08 5.94
N GLY A 60 16.64 11.92 7.16
CA GLY A 60 16.86 13.02 8.11
C GLY A 60 15.73 13.23 9.13
N GLU A 61 14.52 12.75 8.86
CA GLU A 61 13.35 12.93 9.73
C GLU A 61 13.12 11.73 10.67
N ALA A 62 12.19 11.86 11.62
CA ALA A 62 11.73 10.76 12.49
C ALA A 62 10.69 9.86 11.82
N GLU A 63 10.79 8.54 12.01
CA GLU A 63 9.80 7.57 11.55
C GLU A 63 8.58 7.56 12.48
N SER A 64 7.48 8.11 11.95
CA SER A 64 6.10 7.86 12.38
C SER A 64 5.33 7.09 11.31
N LEU A 65 4.07 6.72 11.58
CA LEU A 65 3.20 6.11 10.56
C LEU A 65 3.00 7.04 9.35
N GLU A 66 2.73 8.33 9.59
CA GLU A 66 2.52 9.32 8.52
C GLU A 66 3.81 9.54 7.73
N HIS A 67 4.95 9.60 8.42
CA HIS A 67 6.26 9.69 7.77
C HIS A 67 6.57 8.46 6.92
N LEU A 68 6.40 7.26 7.49
CA LEU A 68 6.74 6.00 6.84
C LEU A 68 5.92 5.75 5.57
N PHE A 69 4.62 6.03 5.63
CA PHE A 69 3.71 5.83 4.51
C PHE A 69 3.43 7.15 3.79
N PHE A 70 4.30 7.44 2.81
CA PHE A 70 4.14 8.44 1.76
C PHE A 70 4.52 9.89 2.11
N HIS A 71 5.05 10.16 3.31
CA HIS A 71 5.68 11.46 3.58
C HIS A 71 7.22 11.40 3.52
N CYS A 72 7.82 10.23 3.76
CA CYS A 72 9.24 10.01 3.53
C CYS A 72 9.56 10.04 2.02
N PRO A 73 10.59 10.77 1.56
CA PRO A 73 10.97 10.85 0.14
C PRO A 73 11.18 9.48 -0.53
N PHE A 74 11.73 8.50 0.22
CA PHE A 74 11.90 7.13 -0.28
C PHE A 74 10.55 6.45 -0.56
N SER A 75 9.61 6.56 0.38
CA SER A 75 8.27 5.99 0.26
C SER A 75 7.40 6.73 -0.77
N GLN A 76 7.59 8.05 -0.89
CA GLN A 76 6.96 8.91 -1.90
C GLN A 76 7.32 8.48 -3.31
N ASN A 77 8.60 8.20 -3.56
CA ASN A 77 9.05 7.70 -4.86
C ASN A 77 8.28 6.43 -5.28
N ILE A 78 8.16 5.47 -4.36
CA ILE A 78 7.45 4.20 -4.61
C ILE A 78 5.97 4.43 -4.91
N TRP A 79 5.30 5.26 -4.11
CA TRP A 79 3.88 5.53 -4.31
C TRP A 79 3.59 6.38 -5.53
N GLY A 80 4.42 7.40 -5.80
CA GLY A 80 4.34 8.22 -7.00
C GLY A 80 4.48 7.40 -8.28
N ALA A 81 5.42 6.44 -8.31
CA ALA A 81 5.54 5.52 -9.42
C ALA A 81 4.29 4.63 -9.59
N ALA A 82 3.72 4.13 -8.48
CA ALA A 82 2.48 3.36 -8.53
C ALA A 82 1.28 4.18 -9.03
N LEU A 83 1.14 5.43 -8.59
CA LEU A 83 0.14 6.37 -9.09
C LEU A 83 0.33 6.68 -10.57
N SER A 84 1.57 6.89 -11.01
CA SER A 84 1.90 7.10 -12.42
C SER A 84 1.48 5.90 -13.27
N MET A 85 1.70 4.67 -12.81
CA MET A 85 1.22 3.46 -13.50
C MET A 85 -0.32 3.37 -13.53
N CYS A 86 -1.01 4.03 -12.59
CA CYS A 86 -2.47 4.21 -12.62
C CYS A 86 -2.94 5.40 -13.50
N ASN A 87 -2.04 6.07 -14.23
CA ASN A 87 -2.32 7.31 -14.98
C ASN A 87 -2.82 8.45 -14.06
N ILE A 88 -2.24 8.58 -12.88
CA ILE A 88 -2.64 9.58 -11.88
C ILE A 88 -1.44 10.45 -11.55
N LEU A 89 -1.58 11.74 -11.84
CA LEU A 89 -0.62 12.77 -11.46
C LEU A 89 -1.26 13.63 -10.36
N LYS A 90 -0.71 13.54 -9.15
CA LYS A 90 -1.09 14.40 -8.03
C LYS A 90 0.09 14.56 -7.06
N PRO A 91 0.14 15.64 -6.28
CA PRO A 91 1.02 15.72 -5.13
C PRO A 91 0.76 14.57 -4.15
N ILE A 92 1.82 14.03 -3.57
CA ILE A 92 1.71 13.02 -2.51
C ILE A 92 1.60 13.75 -1.18
N SER A 93 0.57 13.42 -0.42
CA SER A 93 0.24 13.98 0.89
C SER A 93 0.61 13.00 2.00
N GLN A 94 0.38 13.40 3.25
CA GLN A 94 0.52 12.53 4.41
C GLN A 94 -0.46 11.34 4.35
N TRP A 95 -0.16 10.30 5.13
CA TRP A 95 -0.90 9.04 5.13
C TRP A 95 -2.42 9.21 5.27
N SER A 96 -2.87 10.03 6.21
CA SER A 96 -4.30 10.29 6.43
C SER A 96 -5.02 10.84 5.20
N ASP A 97 -4.41 11.80 4.50
CA ASP A 97 -4.96 12.40 3.28
C ASP A 97 -4.91 11.42 2.09
N GLU A 98 -3.85 10.60 1.98
CA GLU A 98 -3.77 9.54 0.95
C GLU A 98 -4.86 8.48 1.16
N VAL A 99 -5.12 8.09 2.42
CA VAL A 99 -6.21 7.18 2.76
C VAL A 99 -7.54 7.80 2.35
N GLN A 100 -7.81 9.04 2.73
CA GLN A 100 -9.06 9.71 2.38
C GLN A 100 -9.25 9.80 0.86
N TRP A 101 -8.19 10.19 0.14
CA TRP A 101 -8.19 10.22 -1.31
C TRP A 101 -8.51 8.85 -1.92
N MET A 102 -7.95 7.76 -1.37
CA MET A 102 -8.27 6.39 -1.79
C MET A 102 -9.73 6.02 -1.53
N LEU A 103 -10.30 6.44 -0.39
CA LEU A 103 -11.71 6.20 -0.08
C LEU A 103 -12.64 6.94 -1.05
N ASP A 104 -12.23 8.09 -1.57
CA ASP A 104 -13.01 8.88 -2.51
C ASP A 104 -12.86 8.41 -3.95
N HIS A 105 -11.64 8.02 -4.35
CA HIS A 105 -11.31 7.76 -5.75
C HIS A 105 -11.24 6.28 -6.11
N ALA A 106 -11.15 5.35 -5.15
CA ALA A 106 -11.10 3.91 -5.42
C ALA A 106 -12.43 3.20 -5.09
N ARG A 107 -13.56 3.91 -5.11
CA ARG A 107 -14.88 3.31 -4.79
C ARG A 107 -15.29 2.26 -5.83
N GLY A 108 -16.04 1.26 -5.36
CA GLY A 108 -16.59 0.19 -6.21
C GLY A 108 -15.60 -0.92 -6.59
N GLN A 109 -15.96 -1.67 -7.63
CA GLN A 109 -15.22 -2.85 -8.13
C GLN A 109 -14.89 -2.74 -9.64
N LYS A 110 -15.02 -1.54 -10.22
CA LYS A 110 -14.60 -1.29 -11.61
C LYS A 110 -13.07 -1.48 -11.73
N PHE A 111 -12.60 -1.84 -12.92
CA PHE A 111 -11.19 -2.18 -13.14
C PHE A 111 -10.22 -1.08 -12.68
N PRO A 112 -10.36 0.21 -13.03
CA PRO A 112 -9.45 1.26 -12.54
C PRO A 112 -9.44 1.38 -11.02
N SER A 113 -10.61 1.31 -10.38
CA SER A 113 -10.71 1.32 -8.91
C SER A 113 -9.99 0.11 -8.32
N LEU A 114 -10.13 -1.07 -8.92
CA LEU A 114 -9.49 -2.28 -8.43
C LEU A 114 -7.97 -2.23 -8.56
N VAL A 115 -7.45 -1.80 -9.71
CA VAL A 115 -6.02 -1.59 -9.95
C VAL A 115 -5.46 -0.62 -8.91
N ARG A 116 -6.17 0.51 -8.67
CA ARG A 116 -5.78 1.51 -7.68
C ARG A 116 -5.73 0.94 -6.26
N LYS A 117 -6.74 0.17 -5.82
CA LYS A 117 -6.72 -0.51 -4.51
C LYS A 117 -5.53 -1.46 -4.37
N LEU A 118 -5.27 -2.24 -5.41
CA LEU A 118 -4.16 -3.19 -5.44
C LEU A 118 -2.80 -2.49 -5.41
N ALA A 119 -2.64 -1.41 -6.16
CA ALA A 119 -1.44 -0.58 -6.15
C ALA A 119 -1.17 -0.03 -4.75
N PHE A 120 -2.17 0.59 -4.14
CA PHE A 120 -2.06 1.18 -2.79
C PHE A 120 -1.68 0.14 -1.74
N VAL A 121 -2.41 -0.98 -1.67
CA VAL A 121 -2.14 -2.03 -0.67
C VAL A 121 -0.78 -2.69 -0.89
N ALA A 122 -0.34 -2.86 -2.13
CA ALA A 122 0.97 -3.43 -2.46
C ALA A 122 2.11 -2.48 -2.10
N SER A 123 1.97 -1.17 -2.37
CA SER A 123 2.94 -0.16 -1.96
C SER A 123 3.11 -0.15 -0.44
N VAL A 124 2.02 -0.08 0.32
CA VAL A 124 2.06 -0.13 1.80
C VAL A 124 2.76 -1.39 2.29
N TYR A 125 2.41 -2.56 1.73
CA TYR A 125 3.02 -3.82 2.11
C TYR A 125 4.52 -3.87 1.85
N HIS A 126 4.96 -3.50 0.65
CA HIS A 126 6.38 -3.58 0.29
C HIS A 126 7.23 -2.53 1.00
N ILE A 127 6.69 -1.33 1.28
CA ILE A 127 7.34 -0.32 2.14
C ILE A 127 7.55 -0.89 3.55
N TRP A 128 6.51 -1.48 4.15
CA TRP A 128 6.61 -2.09 5.47
C TRP A 128 7.62 -3.24 5.50
N LEU A 129 7.60 -4.09 4.47
CA LEU A 129 8.54 -5.20 4.33
C LEU A 129 10.00 -4.72 4.23
N GLU A 130 10.26 -3.70 3.42
CA GLU A 130 11.59 -3.12 3.29
C GLU A 130 12.06 -2.46 4.59
N ARG A 131 11.19 -1.70 5.27
CA ARG A 131 11.50 -1.13 6.58
C ARG A 131 11.95 -2.22 7.55
N ASN A 132 11.20 -3.34 7.62
CA ASN A 132 11.55 -4.45 8.50
C ASN A 132 12.85 -5.15 8.07
N ARG A 133 13.09 -5.29 6.76
CA ARG A 133 14.33 -5.83 6.23
C ARG A 133 15.53 -5.00 6.69
N ARG A 134 15.47 -3.67 6.58
CA ARG A 134 16.54 -2.78 7.06
C ARG A 134 16.73 -2.87 8.58
N CYS A 135 15.64 -2.94 9.35
CA CYS A 135 15.71 -3.04 10.81
C CYS A 135 16.29 -4.36 11.33
N PHE A 136 15.91 -5.50 10.72
CA PHE A 136 16.19 -6.82 11.30
C PHE A 136 17.23 -7.62 10.53
N LYS A 137 17.53 -7.25 9.28
CA LYS A 137 18.47 -7.98 8.41
C LYS A 137 19.61 -7.13 7.89
N ASN A 138 19.55 -5.80 8.07
CA ASN A 138 20.54 -4.87 7.53
C ASN A 138 20.74 -5.02 6.00
N GLU A 139 19.67 -5.37 5.29
CA GLU A 139 19.65 -5.47 3.82
C GLU A 139 18.88 -4.26 3.26
N PHE A 140 19.36 -3.71 2.13
CA PHE A 140 18.84 -2.48 1.55
C PHE A 140 18.45 -2.68 0.08
N MET A 141 17.17 -2.56 -0.21
CA MET A 141 16.65 -2.65 -1.58
C MET A 141 16.46 -1.26 -2.18
N PRO A 142 16.94 -1.02 -3.42
CA PRO A 142 16.65 0.21 -4.15
C PRO A 142 15.14 0.38 -4.39
N ALA A 143 14.66 1.63 -4.38
CA ALA A 143 13.24 1.93 -4.61
C ALA A 143 12.71 1.33 -5.93
N LYS A 144 13.52 1.33 -7.00
CA LYS A 144 13.17 0.74 -8.30
C LYS A 144 12.80 -0.74 -8.20
N GLU A 145 13.54 -1.51 -7.41
CA GLU A 145 13.27 -2.95 -7.23
C GLU A 145 11.99 -3.17 -6.41
N ILE A 146 11.72 -2.31 -5.44
CA ILE A 146 10.46 -2.32 -4.70
C ILE A 146 9.28 -2.00 -5.62
N ILE A 147 9.42 -1.00 -6.50
CA ILE A 147 8.42 -0.65 -7.53
C ILE A 147 8.16 -1.83 -8.46
N ASN A 148 9.20 -2.55 -8.89
CA ASN A 148 9.04 -3.75 -9.73
C ASN A 148 8.24 -4.85 -9.00
N ARG A 149 8.48 -5.06 -7.69
CA ARG A 149 7.72 -6.02 -6.89
C ARG A 149 6.26 -5.61 -6.70
N VAL A 150 6.00 -4.32 -6.51
CA VAL A 150 4.64 -3.76 -6.50
C VAL A 150 3.95 -4.04 -7.84
N LYS A 151 4.61 -3.70 -8.96
CA LYS A 151 4.09 -3.95 -10.32
C LYS A 151 3.77 -5.44 -10.54
N HIS A 152 4.71 -6.32 -10.20
CA HIS A 152 4.56 -7.77 -10.35
C HIS A 152 3.36 -8.31 -9.56
N ASP A 153 3.23 -7.97 -8.28
CA ASP A 153 2.14 -8.50 -7.44
C ASP A 153 0.76 -8.03 -7.92
N VAL A 154 0.66 -6.78 -8.37
CA VAL A 154 -0.59 -6.23 -8.93
C VAL A 154 -0.93 -6.90 -10.25
N ALA A 155 0.03 -7.01 -11.17
CA ALA A 155 -0.16 -7.64 -12.47
C ALA A 155 -0.59 -9.11 -12.33
N LEU A 156 0.12 -9.87 -11.50
CA LEU A 156 -0.19 -11.27 -11.23
C LEU A 156 -1.60 -11.44 -10.65
N LYS A 157 -1.99 -10.58 -9.71
CA LYS A 157 -3.32 -10.66 -9.09
C LYS A 157 -4.43 -10.36 -10.08
N LEU A 158 -4.23 -9.37 -10.95
CA LEU A 158 -5.20 -9.00 -11.99
C LEU A 158 -5.31 -10.10 -13.05
N TRP A 159 -4.20 -10.71 -13.44
CA TRP A 159 -4.17 -11.81 -14.40
C TRP A 159 -4.89 -13.07 -13.89
N LEU A 160 -4.68 -13.45 -12.62
CA LEU A 160 -5.32 -14.63 -12.01
C LEU A 160 -6.82 -14.44 -11.74
N GLY A 161 -7.29 -13.21 -11.57
CA GLY A 161 -8.66 -12.88 -11.13
C GLY A 161 -9.77 -13.02 -12.19
N ARG A 162 -9.67 -13.96 -13.13
CA ARG A 162 -10.50 -14.06 -14.35
C ARG A 162 -12.02 -13.85 -14.13
N LYS A 163 -12.45 -12.61 -14.40
CA LYS A 163 -13.71 -12.17 -15.05
C LYS A 163 -13.48 -10.76 -15.68
N LEU A 164 -12.28 -10.51 -16.22
CA LEU A 164 -11.93 -9.25 -16.88
C LEU A 164 -12.33 -9.29 -18.36
N GLN A 165 -13.63 -9.33 -18.59
CA GLN A 165 -14.24 -9.39 -19.92
C GLN A 165 -14.06 -8.07 -20.74
N ARG A 166 -13.14 -7.16 -20.37
CA ARG A 166 -13.03 -5.81 -20.96
C ARG A 166 -11.61 -5.21 -20.89
N CYS A 167 -10.57 -5.96 -21.24
CA CYS A 167 -9.21 -5.43 -21.34
C CYS A 167 -9.07 -4.33 -22.42
N GLU A 168 -9.89 -4.36 -23.47
CA GLU A 168 -9.80 -3.37 -24.58
C GLU A 168 -10.04 -1.92 -24.14
N TRP A 169 -10.94 -1.68 -23.19
CA TRP A 169 -11.32 -0.32 -22.78
C TRP A 169 -10.30 0.37 -21.85
N HIS A 170 -9.34 -0.38 -21.29
CA HIS A 170 -8.34 0.15 -20.35
C HIS A 170 -6.90 -0.21 -20.75
N HIS A 171 -6.63 -0.22 -22.07
CA HIS A 171 -5.35 -0.57 -22.67
C HIS A 171 -4.14 0.03 -21.95
N SER A 172 -4.16 1.34 -21.70
CA SER A 172 -3.04 2.04 -21.06
C SER A 172 -2.74 1.54 -19.65
N LEU A 173 -3.75 1.17 -18.86
CA LEU A 173 -3.53 0.58 -17.54
C LEU A 173 -2.94 -0.83 -17.68
N CYS A 174 -3.41 -1.64 -18.62
CA CYS A 174 -2.84 -2.96 -18.85
C CYS A 174 -1.36 -2.87 -19.25
N GLU A 175 -1.00 -1.97 -20.17
CA GLU A 175 0.39 -1.74 -20.58
C GLU A 175 1.27 -1.26 -19.43
N ASN A 176 0.83 -0.23 -18.69
CA ASN A 176 1.58 0.33 -17.56
C ASN A 176 1.91 -0.74 -16.51
N TRP A 177 0.94 -1.61 -16.21
CA TRP A 177 1.08 -2.69 -15.24
C TRP A 177 1.68 -3.97 -15.84
N GLY A 178 1.95 -4.04 -17.15
CA GLY A 178 2.54 -5.22 -17.80
C GLY A 178 1.61 -6.43 -17.83
N ILE A 179 0.29 -6.19 -17.94
CA ILE A 179 -0.73 -7.23 -18.01
C ILE A 179 -0.86 -7.64 -19.48
N PRO A 180 -0.71 -8.94 -19.83
CA PRO A 180 -0.88 -9.40 -21.19
C PRO A 180 -2.27 -9.06 -21.71
N LEU A 181 -2.34 -8.36 -22.84
CA LEU A 181 -3.55 -8.17 -23.62
C LEU A 181 -3.68 -9.41 -24.51
N GLY A 182 -4.57 -10.32 -24.11
CA GLY A 182 -4.91 -11.51 -24.89
C GLY A 182 -5.92 -11.20 -25.99
#